data_AF-A0A378A2K5-F1
#
_entry.id   AF-A0A378A2K5-F1
#
_cell.length_a   1.000
_cell.length_b   1.000
_cell.length_c   1.000
_cell.angle_alpha   90.00
_cell.angle_beta   90.00
_cell.angle_gamma   90.00
#
_symmetry.space_group_name_H-M   'P 1'
#
loop_
_entity.id
_entity.type
_entity.pdbx_description
1 polymer ?
#
loop_
_entity_poly.entity_id
_entity_poly.type
_entity_poly.pdbx_seq_one_letter_code
_entity_poly.pdbx_strand_id
1 'polypeptide(L)'
;MAETIELAEAKLHCRIDGDDEDLLIQAYIDAALEVCQKHIGKRFDSGLELTPAIKIGCLMYVSQLYEYRTMISDVEAKEVPLAVSALWSVYRDVGGVLMPWQPLRRCTEPGCNKRVKSGKCDEHKREVWRAQDARRGHRRARGYSAAWEKYRAPVSKTLSPVR
;
A
#
# COMPACT_ATOMS: atom_id res chain seq x y z
N MET A 1 -12.22 13.82 20.65
CA MET A 1 -12.54 15.12 20.03
C MET A 1 -12.19 14.96 18.56
N ALA A 2 -13.11 15.23 17.63
CA ALA A 2 -12.80 15.14 16.20
C ALA A 2 -11.73 16.18 15.90
N GLU A 3 -10.48 15.74 15.79
CA GLU A 3 -9.34 16.61 15.60
C GLU A 3 -9.41 17.06 14.14
N THR A 4 -9.87 18.28 13.89
CA THR A 4 -9.84 18.90 12.57
C THR A 4 -8.51 19.62 12.37
N ILE A 5 -8.20 20.01 11.13
CA ILE A 5 -7.09 20.91 10.84
C ILE A 5 -7.65 22.32 10.84
N GLU A 6 -7.28 23.13 11.83
CA GLU A 6 -7.73 24.52 11.89
C GLU A 6 -6.87 25.42 11.00
N LEU A 7 -7.48 26.49 10.48
CA LEU A 7 -6.78 27.47 9.65
C LEU A 7 -5.58 28.10 10.39
N ALA A 8 -5.76 28.40 11.68
CA ALA A 8 -4.70 28.96 12.52
C ALA A 8 -3.51 28.00 12.66
N GLU A 9 -3.75 26.70 12.75
CA GLU A 9 -2.69 25.69 12.81
C GLU A 9 -1.91 25.61 11.49
N ALA A 10 -2.62 25.64 10.36
CA ALA A 10 -2.00 25.64 9.03
C ALA A 10 -1.17 26.92 8.79
N LYS A 11 -1.69 28.08 9.20
CA LYS A 11 -0.97 29.38 9.15
C LYS A 11 0.28 29.35 10.01
N LEU A 12 0.17 28.84 11.24
CA LEU A 12 1.32 28.69 12.13
C LEU A 12 2.38 27.75 11.52
N HIS A 13 1.96 26.64 10.92
CA HIS A 13 2.85 25.70 10.25
C HIS A 13 3.60 26.34 9.08
N CYS A 14 2.91 27.15 8.27
CA CYS A 14 3.48 27.86 7.12
C CYS A 14 4.16 29.20 7.49
N ARG A 15 4.15 29.59 8.78
CA ARG A 15 4.68 30.87 9.28
C ARG A 15 4.03 32.10 8.62
N ILE A 16 2.70 32.10 8.55
CA ILE A 16 1.90 33.16 7.95
C ILE A 16 1.19 33.94 9.07
N ASP A 17 1.48 35.24 9.17
CA ASP A 17 0.95 36.12 10.22
C ASP A 17 -0.32 36.90 9.80
N GLY A 18 -0.52 37.13 8.50
CA GLY A 18 -1.64 37.89 7.93
C GLY A 18 -2.85 37.02 7.53
N ASP A 19 -3.98 37.64 7.19
CA ASP A 19 -5.26 37.00 6.83
C ASP A 19 -5.65 37.10 5.34
N ASP A 20 -4.86 37.83 4.54
CA ASP A 20 -5.11 38.04 3.10
C ASP A 20 -5.27 36.73 2.30
N GLU A 21 -4.58 35.67 2.71
CA GLU A 21 -4.56 34.38 2.03
C GLU A 21 -5.41 33.30 2.73
N ASP A 22 -6.25 33.66 3.71
CA ASP A 22 -7.03 32.70 4.50
C ASP A 22 -7.88 31.75 3.64
N LEU A 23 -8.53 32.28 2.60
CA LEU A 23 -9.31 31.49 1.65
C LEU A 23 -8.44 30.51 0.84
N LEU A 24 -7.23 30.92 0.48
CA LEU A 24 -6.30 30.09 -0.27
C LEU A 24 -5.77 28.95 0.60
N ILE A 25 -5.40 29.27 1.85
CA ILE A 25 -4.89 28.29 2.82
C ILE A 25 -5.99 27.28 3.16
N GLN A 26 -7.25 27.73 3.32
CA GLN A 26 -8.38 26.83 3.52
C GLN A 26 -8.54 25.86 2.35
N ALA A 27 -8.43 26.35 1.11
CA ALA A 27 -8.49 25.49 -0.07
C ALA A 27 -7.36 24.44 -0.11
N TYR A 28 -6.15 24.78 0.37
CA TYR A 28 -5.06 23.81 0.48
C TYR A 28 -5.32 22.76 1.56
N ILE A 29 -5.93 23.13 2.69
CA ILE A 29 -6.34 22.18 3.73
C ILE A 29 -7.33 21.17 3.14
N ASP A 30 -8.36 21.66 2.44
CA ASP A 30 -9.38 20.81 1.81
C ASP A 30 -8.75 19.86 0.78
N ALA A 31 -7.86 20.37 -0.07
CA ALA A 31 -7.13 19.57 -1.06
C ALA A 31 -6.25 18.50 -0.38
N ALA A 32 -5.55 18.85 0.71
CA ALA A 32 -4.73 17.90 1.45
C ALA A 32 -5.55 16.76 2.06
N LEU A 33 -6.71 17.08 2.64
CA LEU A 33 -7.63 16.09 3.18
C LEU A 33 -8.22 15.18 2.09
N GLU A 34 -8.56 15.71 0.92
CA GLU A 34 -9.03 14.91 -0.21
C GLU A 34 -7.95 13.94 -0.71
N VAL A 35 -6.73 14.44 -0.91
CA VAL A 35 -5.58 13.63 -1.35
C VAL A 35 -5.26 12.54 -0.32
N CYS A 36 -5.28 12.87 0.97
CA CYS A 36 -5.07 11.93 2.05
C CYS A 36 -6.10 10.78 2.02
N GLN A 37 -7.39 11.11 1.92
CA GLN A 37 -8.48 10.11 1.83
C GLN A 37 -8.32 9.21 0.61
N LYS A 38 -7.99 9.79 -0.56
CA LYS A 38 -7.74 9.05 -1.79
C LYS A 38 -6.52 8.12 -1.65
N HIS A 39 -5.48 8.56 -0.96
CA HIS A 39 -4.26 7.80 -0.74
C HIS A 39 -4.45 6.62 0.22
N ILE A 40 -5.21 6.83 1.30
CA ILE A 40 -5.53 5.81 2.31
C ILE A 40 -6.58 4.83 1.78
N GLY A 41 -7.50 5.31 0.93
CA GLY A 41 -8.61 4.53 0.39
C GLY A 41 -9.84 4.48 1.30
N LYS A 42 -9.94 5.38 2.29
CA LYS A 42 -11.09 5.54 3.21
C LYS A 42 -11.52 7.00 3.27
N ARG A 43 -12.78 7.22 3.58
CA ARG A 43 -13.31 8.55 3.88
C ARG A 43 -13.37 8.79 5.38
N PHE A 44 -13.23 10.04 5.79
CA PHE A 44 -13.36 10.44 7.21
C PHE A 44 -14.76 10.19 7.78
N ASP A 45 -15.81 10.25 6.95
CA ASP A 45 -17.18 9.92 7.33
C ASP A 45 -17.44 8.40 7.49
N SER A 46 -16.52 7.55 7.01
CA SER A 46 -16.66 6.09 6.95
C SER A 46 -15.63 5.36 7.83
N GLY A 47 -15.26 5.93 8.97
CA GLY A 47 -14.41 5.27 9.97
C GLY A 47 -12.90 5.51 9.82
N LEU A 48 -12.48 6.55 9.08
CA LEU A 48 -11.11 7.05 9.16
C LEU A 48 -11.05 8.14 10.23
N GLU A 49 -10.26 7.93 11.28
CA GLU A 49 -10.00 8.95 12.30
C GLU A 49 -8.80 9.81 11.88
N LEU A 50 -8.88 11.13 12.07
CA LEU A 50 -7.75 12.02 11.86
C LEU A 50 -6.75 11.87 13.01
N THR A 51 -5.88 10.87 12.91
CA THR A 51 -4.80 10.68 13.89
C THR A 51 -3.76 11.81 13.77
N PRO A 52 -2.96 12.06 14.82
CA PRO A 52 -1.90 13.07 14.77
C PRO A 52 -0.92 12.88 13.60
N ALA A 53 -0.60 11.63 13.24
CA ALA A 53 0.28 11.35 12.10
C ALA A 53 -0.35 11.74 10.75
N ILE A 54 -1.66 11.49 10.58
CA ILE A 54 -2.40 11.90 9.39
C ILE A 54 -2.46 13.43 9.33
N LYS A 55 -2.77 14.09 10.46
CA LYS A 55 -2.83 15.54 10.59
C LYS A 55 -1.50 16.20 10.20
N ILE A 56 -0.37 15.72 10.73
CA ILE A 56 0.96 16.23 10.35
C ILE A 56 1.25 15.99 8.87
N GLY A 57 0.91 14.82 8.32
CA GLY A 57 1.06 14.55 6.89
C GLY A 57 0.27 15.53 6.00
N CYS A 58 -0.94 15.89 6.40
CA CYS A 58 -1.74 16.92 5.72
C CYS A 58 -1.10 18.31 5.84
N LEU A 59 -0.62 18.71 7.01
CA LEU A 59 0.05 20.01 7.20
C LEU A 59 1.32 20.14 6.34
N MET A 60 2.14 19.08 6.28
CA MET A 60 3.31 19.05 5.38
C MET A 60 2.91 19.22 3.91
N TYR A 61 1.82 18.58 3.50
CA TYR A 61 1.32 18.71 2.12
C TYR A 61 0.78 20.12 1.83
N VAL A 62 0.11 20.75 2.81
CA VAL A 62 -0.34 22.16 2.71
C VAL A 62 0.85 23.10 2.51
N SER A 63 1.90 22.98 3.32
CA SER A 63 3.13 23.78 3.17
C SER A 63 3.76 23.57 1.78
N GLN A 64 3.78 22.34 1.28
CA GLN A 64 4.27 22.06 -0.07
C GLN A 64 3.44 22.76 -1.16
N LEU A 65 2.10 22.68 -1.10
CA LEU A 65 1.24 23.35 -2.09
C LEU A 65 1.39 24.88 -2.03
N TYR A 66 1.58 25.43 -0.84
CA TYR A 66 1.77 26.85 -0.62
C TYR A 66 3.12 27.35 -1.16
N GLU A 67 4.20 26.59 -0.96
CA GLU A 67 5.55 26.92 -1.43
C GLU A 67 5.73 26.66 -2.93
N TYR A 68 5.28 25.51 -3.43
CA TYR A 68 5.51 25.05 -4.80
C TYR A 68 4.26 25.24 -5.67
N ARG A 69 3.90 26.50 -5.94
CA ARG A 69 2.70 26.87 -6.73
C ARG A 69 2.84 26.69 -8.25
N THR A 70 3.92 26.09 -8.73
CA THR A 70 4.18 25.87 -10.17
C THR A 70 4.43 24.39 -10.45
N MET A 71 3.96 23.91 -11.60
CA MET A 71 4.14 22.51 -12.04
C MET A 71 5.60 22.18 -12.41
N ILE A 72 6.48 23.18 -12.49
CA ILE A 72 7.87 23.06 -12.95
C ILE A 72 8.76 23.73 -11.90
N SER A 73 9.17 22.98 -10.87
CA SER A 73 10.36 23.33 -10.11
C SER A 73 11.58 22.70 -10.81
N ASP A 74 12.67 23.45 -10.95
CA ASP A 74 13.96 22.92 -11.45
C ASP A 74 14.57 21.83 -10.54
N VAL A 75 13.98 21.64 -9.36
CA VAL A 75 14.30 20.57 -8.41
C VAL A 75 13.37 19.40 -8.70
N GLU A 76 13.94 18.22 -8.98
CA GLU A 76 13.17 16.98 -9.15
C GLU A 76 12.27 16.76 -7.92
N ALA A 77 10.96 16.98 -8.08
CA ALA A 77 9.93 16.90 -7.06
C ALA A 77 9.65 15.46 -6.57
N LYS A 78 10.69 14.65 -6.35
CA LYS A 78 10.60 13.23 -5.96
C LYS A 78 10.69 13.02 -4.46
N GLU A 79 11.38 13.88 -3.71
CA GLU A 79 11.68 13.62 -2.28
C GLU A 79 10.59 14.11 -1.31
N VAL A 80 9.99 15.27 -1.55
CA VAL A 80 8.91 15.79 -0.68
C VAL A 80 7.66 14.90 -0.70
N PRO A 81 7.22 14.35 -1.85
CA PRO A 81 6.14 13.36 -1.88
C PRO A 81 6.45 12.07 -1.10
N LEU A 82 7.73 11.71 -0.89
CA LEU A 82 8.10 10.48 -0.18
C LEU A 82 7.75 10.57 1.30
N ALA A 83 8.05 11.69 1.98
CA ALA A 83 7.77 11.84 3.41
C ALA A 83 6.27 11.75 3.72
N VAL A 84 5.46 12.47 2.96
CA VAL A 84 3.99 12.45 3.08
C VAL A 84 3.43 11.07 2.75
N SER A 85 3.93 10.43 1.68
CA SER A 85 3.51 9.07 1.32
C SER A 85 3.88 8.04 2.39
N ALA A 86 5.03 8.19 3.05
CA ALA A 86 5.46 7.30 4.12
C ALA A 86 4.53 7.39 5.32
N LEU A 87 4.17 8.60 5.75
CA LEU A 87 3.22 8.84 6.85
C LEU A 87 1.85 8.23 6.58
N TRP A 88 1.27 8.45 5.39
CA TRP A 88 -0.06 7.94 5.08
C TRP A 88 -0.08 6.46 4.69
N SER A 89 1.04 5.89 4.20
CA SER A 89 1.11 4.49 3.80
C SER A 89 0.84 3.51 4.94
N VAL A 90 1.12 3.89 6.18
CA VAL A 90 0.87 3.09 7.38
C VAL A 90 -0.63 2.89 7.62
N TYR A 91 -1.44 3.89 7.26
CA TYR A 91 -2.89 3.88 7.44
C TYR A 91 -3.63 3.36 6.22
N ARG A 92 -2.93 3.13 5.10
CA ARG A 92 -3.52 2.63 3.87
C ARG A 92 -4.10 1.24 4.10
N ASP A 93 -5.38 1.08 3.77
CA ASP A 93 -5.96 -0.25 3.74
C ASP A 93 -5.28 -1.08 2.66
N VAL A 94 -4.63 -2.16 3.07
CA VAL A 94 -3.98 -3.16 2.17
C VAL A 94 -5.02 -3.86 1.26
N GLY A 95 -6.32 -3.64 1.49
CA GLY A 95 -7.42 -4.07 0.63
C GLY A 95 -8.27 -2.93 0.05
N GLY A 96 -7.96 -1.67 0.36
CA GLY A 96 -8.64 -0.48 -0.16
C GLY A 96 -8.15 -0.23 -1.58
N VAL A 97 -9.08 -0.04 -2.50
CA VAL A 97 -8.83 0.06 -3.94
C VAL A 97 -7.97 1.29 -4.22
N LEU A 98 -6.66 1.12 -4.12
CA LEU A 98 -5.74 1.73 -5.07
C LEU A 98 -6.35 1.36 -6.41
N MET A 99 -6.86 2.37 -7.14
CA MET A 99 -7.20 2.23 -8.55
C MET A 99 -6.16 1.27 -9.12
N PRO A 100 -6.53 0.04 -9.53
CA PRO A 100 -5.54 -0.94 -9.89
C PRO A 100 -4.85 -0.37 -11.11
N TRP A 101 -3.68 0.23 -10.91
CA TRP A 101 -2.88 0.84 -11.97
C TRP A 101 -2.25 -0.27 -12.84
N GLN A 102 -2.92 -1.41 -12.94
CA GLN A 102 -2.71 -2.39 -13.97
C GLN A 102 -4.08 -2.89 -14.40
N PRO A 103 -4.62 -2.40 -15.54
CA PRO A 103 -5.70 -3.11 -16.21
C PRO A 103 -5.30 -4.58 -16.37
N LEU A 104 -6.26 -5.50 -16.16
CA LEU A 104 -6.01 -6.94 -16.27
C LEU A 104 -5.38 -7.24 -17.63
N ARG A 105 -4.18 -7.81 -17.58
CA ARG A 105 -3.39 -8.13 -18.76
C ARG A 105 -3.80 -9.48 -19.32
N ARG A 106 -3.51 -9.72 -20.59
CA ARG A 106 -3.63 -11.07 -21.15
C ARG A 106 -2.62 -11.98 -20.46
N CYS A 107 -3.02 -13.23 -20.28
CA CYS A 107 -2.13 -14.31 -19.88
C CYS A 107 -0.88 -14.31 -20.77
N THR A 108 0.30 -14.51 -20.17
CA THR A 108 1.59 -14.49 -20.89
C THR A 108 1.77 -15.69 -21.84
N GLU A 109 0.91 -16.71 -21.76
CA GLU A 109 0.95 -17.86 -22.69
C GLU A 109 0.57 -17.44 -24.12
N PRO A 110 1.38 -17.77 -25.14
CA PRO A 110 1.07 -17.48 -26.54
C PRO A 110 -0.33 -17.98 -26.93
N GLY A 111 -1.12 -17.12 -27.58
CA GLY A 111 -2.48 -17.46 -28.00
C GLY A 111 -3.55 -17.44 -26.92
N CYS A 112 -3.21 -17.23 -25.63
CA CYS A 112 -4.20 -17.15 -24.57
C CYS A 112 -4.83 -15.75 -24.45
N ASN A 113 -6.17 -15.70 -24.37
CA ASN A 113 -6.93 -14.46 -24.22
C ASN A 113 -7.46 -14.19 -22.79
N LYS A 114 -7.14 -15.06 -21.81
CA LYS A 114 -7.61 -14.91 -20.43
C LYS A 114 -6.99 -13.69 -19.76
N ARG A 115 -7.80 -12.96 -18.99
CA ARG A 115 -7.41 -11.75 -18.26
C ARG A 115 -6.91 -12.10 -16.86
N VAL A 116 -5.73 -11.62 -16.49
CA VAL A 116 -5.09 -11.90 -15.19
C VAL A 116 -4.48 -10.63 -14.59
N LYS A 117 -4.29 -10.62 -13.26
CA LYS A 117 -3.57 -9.54 -12.57
C LYS A 117 -2.10 -9.46 -13.01
N SER A 118 -1.45 -10.62 -13.14
CA SER A 118 -0.09 -10.76 -13.70
C SER A 118 0.20 -12.21 -14.11
N GLY A 119 1.09 -12.40 -15.10
CA GLY A 119 1.64 -13.70 -15.48
C GLY A 119 0.70 -14.65 -16.23
N LYS A 120 0.74 -15.94 -15.87
CA LYS A 120 -0.08 -17.01 -16.47
C LYS A 120 -1.43 -17.15 -15.77
N CYS A 121 -2.48 -17.56 -16.50
CA CYS A 121 -3.78 -17.91 -15.92
C CYS A 121 -3.71 -19.22 -15.13
N ASP A 122 -4.73 -19.54 -14.35
CA ASP A 122 -4.73 -20.70 -13.44
C ASP A 122 -4.64 -22.05 -14.16
N GLU A 123 -5.06 -22.13 -15.42
CA GLU A 123 -4.86 -23.32 -16.26
C GLU A 123 -3.40 -23.49 -16.64
N HIS A 124 -2.78 -22.46 -17.22
CA HIS A 124 -1.38 -22.51 -17.64
C HIS A 124 -0.43 -22.59 -16.44
N LYS A 125 -0.79 -22.06 -15.27
CA LYS A 125 -0.06 -22.31 -14.02
C LYS A 125 -0.09 -23.79 -13.65
N ARG A 126 -1.27 -24.42 -13.70
CA ARG A 126 -1.42 -25.87 -13.44
C ARG A 126 -0.63 -26.70 -14.44
N GLU A 127 -0.61 -26.33 -15.71
CA GLU A 127 0.19 -27.03 -16.73
C GLU A 127 1.70 -26.94 -16.47
N VAL A 128 2.20 -25.74 -16.15
CA VAL A 128 3.60 -25.55 -15.75
C VAL A 128 3.93 -26.36 -14.51
N TRP A 129 3.06 -26.38 -13.50
CA TRP A 129 3.24 -27.19 -12.30
C TRP A 129 3.25 -28.68 -12.62
N ARG A 130 2.33 -29.18 -13.43
CA ARG A 130 2.32 -30.58 -13.88
C ARG A 130 3.62 -30.94 -14.62
N ALA A 131 4.08 -30.09 -15.54
CA ALA A 131 5.31 -30.30 -16.28
C ALA A 131 6.56 -30.23 -15.37
N GLN A 132 6.52 -29.41 -14.31
CA GLN A 132 7.58 -29.30 -13.33
C GLN A 132 7.60 -30.51 -12.39
N ASP A 133 6.46 -30.96 -11.91
CA ASP A 133 6.33 -32.14 -11.06
C ASP A 133 6.70 -33.41 -11.81
N ALA A 134 6.33 -33.51 -13.09
CA ALA A 134 6.78 -34.57 -13.98
C ALA A 134 8.32 -34.57 -14.14
N ARG A 135 8.93 -33.40 -14.35
CA ARG A 135 10.41 -33.26 -14.44
C ARG A 135 11.13 -33.52 -13.12
N ARG A 136 10.56 -33.10 -12.00
CA ARG A 136 11.12 -33.29 -10.66
C ARG A 136 11.01 -34.76 -10.21
N GLY A 137 10.04 -35.50 -10.72
CA GLY A 137 9.78 -36.88 -10.33
C GLY A 137 9.12 -37.01 -8.95
N HIS A 138 8.73 -38.24 -8.61
CA HIS A 138 8.03 -38.52 -7.37
C HIS A 138 8.95 -38.42 -6.13
N ARG A 139 8.38 -38.17 -4.94
CA ARG A 139 9.12 -38.04 -3.66
C ARG A 139 10.13 -39.19 -3.45
N ARG A 140 9.75 -40.43 -3.78
CA ARG A 140 10.63 -41.62 -3.64
C ARG A 140 11.72 -41.70 -4.73
N ALA A 141 11.51 -41.20 -5.94
CA ALA A 141 12.55 -41.12 -6.98
C ALA A 141 13.68 -40.16 -6.62
N ARG A 142 13.40 -39.13 -5.82
CA ARG A 142 14.41 -38.15 -5.37
C ARG A 142 15.23 -38.59 -4.15
N GLY A 143 15.16 -39.86 -3.76
CA GLY A 143 15.93 -40.41 -2.63
C GLY A 143 15.33 -40.16 -1.24
N TYR A 144 14.18 -39.47 -1.14
CA TYR A 144 13.41 -39.42 0.11
C TYR A 144 12.62 -40.73 0.25
N SER A 145 13.33 -41.78 0.65
CA SER A 145 12.73 -43.07 1.00
C SER A 145 12.21 -43.05 2.44
N ALA A 146 11.41 -44.06 2.81
CA ALA A 146 10.86 -44.24 4.16
C ALA A 146 11.93 -44.28 5.28
N ALA A 147 13.22 -44.37 4.93
CA ALA A 147 14.32 -44.22 5.87
C ALA A 147 14.31 -42.85 6.57
N TRP A 148 13.99 -41.75 5.87
CA TRP A 148 13.87 -40.41 6.47
C TRP A 148 12.59 -40.21 7.30
N GLU A 149 11.55 -41.03 7.10
CA GLU A 149 10.33 -41.02 7.93
C GLU A 149 10.58 -41.65 9.31
N LYS A 150 11.42 -42.69 9.40
CA LYS A 150 11.80 -43.31 10.69
C LYS A 150 12.47 -42.32 11.66
N TYR A 151 13.27 -41.38 11.14
CA TYR A 151 13.92 -40.35 11.97
C TYR A 151 12.97 -39.24 12.44
N ARG A 152 11.78 -39.09 11.84
CA ARG A 152 10.78 -38.06 12.21
C ARG A 152 9.72 -38.56 13.21
N ALA A 153 9.58 -39.87 13.35
CA ALA A 153 8.60 -40.50 14.27
C ALA A 153 8.71 -40.09 15.76
N PRO A 154 9.89 -39.72 16.33
CA PRO A 154 9.96 -39.32 17.73
C PRO A 154 9.47 -37.88 17.99
N VAL A 155 9.54 -36.98 17.00
CA VAL A 155 9.34 -35.53 17.22
C VAL A 155 7.86 -35.17 17.42
N SER A 156 6.91 -36.01 16.99
CA SER A 156 5.47 -35.73 17.12
C SER A 156 4.86 -36.22 18.44
N LYS A 157 5.63 -36.85 19.34
CA LYS A 157 5.11 -37.39 20.62
C LYS A 157 5.41 -36.56 21.86
N THR A 158 6.13 -35.44 21.75
CA THR A 158 6.51 -34.59 22.90
C THR A 158 5.76 -33.26 22.95
N LEU A 159 4.44 -33.28 22.79
CA LEU A 159 3.57 -32.17 23.18
C LEU A 159 2.29 -32.74 23.81
N SER A 160 2.44 -33.36 24.99
CA SER A 160 1.35 -33.38 25.96
C SER A 160 1.37 -32.03 26.70
N PRO A 161 0.22 -31.36 26.88
CA PRO A 161 0.18 -30.07 27.56
C PRO A 161 0.43 -30.31 29.05
N VAL A 162 1.43 -29.65 29.61
CA VAL A 162 1.64 -29.58 31.06
C VAL A 162 0.48 -28.76 31.64
N ARG A 163 -0.21 -29.35 32.62
CA ARG A 163 -1.19 -28.70 33.51
C ARG A 163 -0.49 -27.76 34.46
#